data_AF-A0A3B8KT75-F1
#
_entry.id   AF-A0A3B8KT75-F1
#
_cell.length_a   1.000
_cell.length_b   1.000
_cell.length_c   1.000
_cell.angle_alpha   90.00
_cell.angle_beta   90.00
_cell.angle_gamma   90.00
#
_symmetry.space_group_name_H-M   'P 1'
#
loop_
_entity.id
_entity.type
_entity.pdbx_description
1 polymer ?
#
loop_
_entity_poly.entity_id
_entity_poly.type
_entity_poly.pdbx_seq_one_letter_code
_entity_poly.pdbx_strand_id
1 'polypeptide(L)'
;MILSGDDDPDVVRGCVCLGVFDYLIKPFSVERLEHALNAYFQYHQGLTRRANPWRQKDLDMVTSLRGISPRALEDPPKGIQRKLLEKIRTCMRNNREALSASAVGETIGISRSTARRYLEYLLETGEATFEYDISSVGRPVKLYRLL
;
A
#
# COMPACT_ATOMS: atom_id res chain seq x y z
N MET A 1 -13.88 -4.26 11.60
CA MET A 1 -14.32 -4.26 10.20
C MET A 1 -15.70 -4.88 10.15
N ILE A 2 -16.62 -4.33 9.34
CA ILE A 2 -17.97 -4.89 9.16
C ILE A 2 -18.14 -5.34 7.71
N LEU A 3 -18.72 -6.52 7.53
CA LEU A 3 -19.09 -7.10 6.23
C LEU A 3 -20.61 -7.26 6.23
N SER A 4 -21.34 -6.40 5.53
CA SER A 4 -22.81 -6.39 5.56
C SER A 4 -23.41 -6.35 4.15
N GLY A 5 -24.63 -6.87 4.01
CA GLY A 5 -25.46 -6.59 2.82
C GLY A 5 -26.32 -5.33 2.99
N ASP A 6 -26.30 -4.74 4.18
CA ASP A 6 -27.06 -3.55 4.53
C ASP A 6 -26.31 -2.29 4.06
N ASP A 7 -26.94 -1.56 3.15
CA ASP A 7 -26.50 -0.30 2.56
C ASP A 7 -27.29 0.91 3.10
N ASP A 8 -28.08 0.72 4.16
CA ASP A 8 -28.83 1.79 4.81
C ASP A 8 -27.88 2.91 5.30
N PRO A 9 -28.10 4.17 4.88
CA PRO A 9 -27.22 5.29 5.22
C PRO A 9 -27.08 5.55 6.72
N ASP A 10 -28.11 5.31 7.52
CA ASP A 10 -28.08 5.54 8.96
C ASP A 10 -27.32 4.43 9.68
N VAL A 11 -27.45 3.18 9.21
CA VAL A 11 -26.63 2.05 9.69
C VAL A 11 -25.16 2.28 9.38
N VAL A 12 -24.84 2.64 8.14
CA VAL A 12 -23.46 2.94 7.71
C VAL A 12 -22.89 4.11 8.51
N ARG A 13 -23.65 5.21 8.65
CA ARG A 13 -23.22 6.37 9.46
C ARG A 13 -22.97 5.98 10.91
N GLY A 14 -23.87 5.22 11.52
CA GLY A 14 -23.72 4.73 12.90
C GLY A 14 -22.43 3.93 13.06
N CYS A 15 -22.15 3.01 12.14
CA CYS A 15 -20.91 2.22 12.15
C CYS A 15 -19.66 3.09 12.02
N VAL A 16 -19.66 4.07 11.12
CA VAL A 16 -18.54 5.01 10.95
C VAL A 16 -18.31 5.82 12.22
N CYS A 17 -19.37 6.38 12.81
CA CYS A 17 -19.29 7.15 14.05
C CYS A 17 -18.82 6.33 15.25
N LEU A 18 -19.10 5.02 15.28
CA LEU A 18 -18.60 4.08 16.28
C LEU A 18 -17.11 3.72 16.09
N GLY A 19 -16.45 4.30 15.09
CA GLY A 19 -15.02 4.13 14.86
C GLY A 19 -14.67 2.78 14.24
N VAL A 20 -15.60 2.16 13.49
CA VAL A 20 -15.31 0.97 12.70
C VAL A 20 -14.17 1.27 11.71
N PHE A 21 -13.23 0.33 11.59
CA PHE A 21 -12.06 0.49 10.72
C PHE A 21 -12.42 0.61 9.22
N ASP A 22 -13.33 -0.24 8.76
CA ASP A 22 -13.80 -0.31 7.37
C ASP A 22 -15.17 -1.03 7.33
N TYR A 23 -16.00 -0.68 6.34
CA TYR A 23 -17.34 -1.21 6.11
C TYR A 23 -17.47 -1.66 4.65
N LEU A 24 -17.65 -2.97 4.43
CA LEU A 24 -17.79 -3.54 3.09
C LEU A 24 -19.25 -3.96 2.86
N ILE A 25 -19.89 -3.28 1.92
CA ILE A 25 -21.23 -3.60 1.42
C ILE A 25 -21.11 -4.74 0.39
N LYS A 26 -21.92 -5.78 0.54
CA LYS A 26 -22.02 -6.88 -0.43
C LYS A 26 -22.83 -6.46 -1.66
N PRO A 27 -22.50 -6.96 -2.87
CA PRO A 27 -21.37 -7.82 -3.18
C PRO A 27 -20.07 -7.01 -3.30
N PHE A 28 -18.97 -7.57 -2.83
CA PHE A 28 -17.62 -7.01 -2.98
C PHE A 28 -16.70 -8.03 -3.65
N SER A 29 -15.65 -7.55 -4.31
CA SER A 29 -14.65 -8.42 -4.93
C SER A 29 -13.70 -9.04 -3.89
N VAL A 30 -13.02 -10.13 -4.24
CA VAL A 30 -12.02 -10.75 -3.37
C VAL A 30 -10.86 -9.78 -3.11
N GLU A 31 -10.44 -9.03 -4.13
CA GLU A 31 -9.37 -8.03 -4.03
C GLU A 31 -9.73 -6.91 -3.05
N ARG A 32 -11.01 -6.48 -3.01
CA ARG A 32 -11.49 -5.51 -2.03
C ARG A 32 -11.39 -6.04 -0.61
N LEU A 33 -11.73 -7.31 -0.40
CA LEU A 33 -11.63 -7.95 0.91
C LEU A 33 -10.16 -8.10 1.35
N GLU A 34 -9.30 -8.60 0.47
CA GLU A 34 -7.86 -8.74 0.74
C GLU A 34 -7.22 -7.41 1.12
N HIS A 35 -7.55 -6.34 0.40
CA HIS A 35 -7.08 -5.00 0.70
C HIS A 35 -7.55 -4.52 2.08
N ALA A 36 -8.83 -4.72 2.41
CA ALA A 36 -9.39 -4.33 3.71
C ALA A 36 -8.65 -5.04 4.87
N LEU A 37 -8.39 -6.34 4.70
CA LEU A 37 -7.68 -7.15 5.68
C LEU A 37 -6.21 -6.74 5.82
N ASN A 38 -5.51 -6.48 4.71
CA ASN A 38 -4.12 -6.05 4.75
C ASN A 38 -3.97 -4.68 5.42
N ALA A 39 -4.83 -3.71 5.05
CA ALA A 39 -4.86 -2.40 5.68
C ALA A 39 -5.13 -2.50 7.19
N TYR A 40 -6.09 -3.35 7.59
CA TYR A 40 -6.37 -3.61 9.01
C TYR A 40 -5.19 -4.24 9.73
N PHE A 41 -4.52 -5.21 9.11
CA PHE A 41 -3.34 -5.86 9.68
C PHE A 41 -2.22 -4.86 9.93
N GLN A 42 -1.89 -4.02 8.95
CA GLN A 42 -0.87 -2.97 9.08
C GLN A 42 -1.26 -1.93 10.14
N TYR A 43 -2.53 -1.50 10.15
CA TYR A 43 -3.07 -0.60 11.16
C TYR A 43 -2.89 -1.15 12.57
N HIS A 44 -3.32 -2.40 12.78
CA HIS A 44 -3.22 -3.06 14.08
C HIS A 44 -1.76 -3.26 14.50
N GLN A 45 -0.89 -3.67 13.57
CA GLN A 45 0.53 -3.83 13.85
C GLN A 45 1.20 -2.50 14.22
N GLY A 46 0.91 -1.43 13.47
CA GLY A 46 1.42 -0.08 13.72
C GLY A 46 0.97 0.50 15.06
N LEU A 47 -0.21 0.11 15.55
CA LEU A 47 -0.69 0.47 16.89
C LEU A 47 -0.03 -0.34 18.02
N THR A 48 0.13 -1.64 17.83
CA THR A 48 0.43 -2.57 18.94
C THR A 48 1.91 -2.90 19.11
N ARG A 49 2.74 -2.77 18.08
CA ARG A 49 4.14 -3.21 18.11
C ARG A 49 5.16 -2.10 18.38
N ARG A 50 4.75 -0.98 18.96
CA ARG A 50 5.63 0.17 19.19
C ARG A 50 6.29 0.11 20.56
N ALA A 51 7.60 0.33 20.58
CA ALA A 51 8.37 0.57 21.80
C ALA A 51 8.61 2.07 22.07
N ASN A 52 8.57 2.90 21.03
CA ASN A 52 8.84 4.33 21.12
C ASN A 52 7.53 5.14 21.26
N PRO A 53 7.58 6.31 21.94
CA PRO A 53 6.46 7.26 21.98
C PRO A 53 5.93 7.64 20.60
N TRP A 54 4.68 8.08 20.56
CA TRP A 54 4.02 8.53 19.33
C TRP A 54 4.54 9.89 18.88
N ARG A 55 4.80 10.01 17.57
CA ARG A 55 4.97 11.30 16.88
C ARG A 55 3.81 11.49 15.92
N GLN A 56 3.46 12.75 15.64
CA GLN A 56 2.34 13.08 14.76
C GLN A 56 2.42 12.36 13.41
N LYS A 57 3.60 12.40 12.75
CA LYS A 57 3.83 11.70 11.49
C LYS A 57 3.54 10.20 11.55
N ASP A 58 3.86 9.56 12.67
CA ASP A 58 3.64 8.13 12.80
C ASP A 58 2.16 7.81 13.08
N LEU A 59 1.45 8.71 13.79
CA LEU A 59 0.01 8.61 14.00
C LEU A 59 -0.75 8.85 12.69
N ASP A 60 -0.35 9.84 11.91
CA ASP A 60 -0.92 10.15 10.60
C ASP A 60 -0.80 8.96 9.66
N MET A 61 0.37 8.32 9.62
CA MET A 61 0.61 7.11 8.83
C MET A 61 -0.29 5.94 9.24
N VAL A 62 -0.48 5.71 10.54
CA VAL A 62 -1.32 4.60 11.01
C VAL A 62 -2.79 4.92 10.74
N THR A 63 -3.24 6.14 11.04
CA THR A 63 -4.64 6.54 10.88
C THR A 63 -5.07 6.69 9.42
N SER A 64 -4.15 7.01 8.50
CA SER A 64 -4.43 7.04 7.06
C SER A 64 -4.81 5.68 6.46
N LEU A 65 -4.55 4.58 7.19
CA LEU A 65 -4.96 3.23 6.78
C LEU A 65 -6.47 2.97 6.98
N ARG A 66 -7.16 3.79 7.78
CA ARG A 66 -8.62 3.66 7.97
C ARG A 66 -9.36 4.13 6.74
N GLY A 67 -10.37 3.37 6.33
CA GLY A 67 -11.25 3.76 5.23
C GLY A 67 -10.51 3.95 3.91
N ILE A 68 -9.39 3.24 3.67
CA ILE A 68 -8.84 3.12 2.32
C ILE A 68 -9.87 2.34 1.49
N SER A 69 -10.79 3.12 0.92
CA SER A 69 -11.74 2.67 -0.07
C SER A 69 -10.96 2.29 -1.33
N PRO A 70 -11.40 1.26 -2.06
CA PRO A 70 -10.90 0.88 -3.37
C PRO A 70 -11.15 1.95 -4.44
N ARG A 71 -11.33 3.23 -4.10
CA ARG A 71 -11.25 4.31 -5.08
C ARG A 71 -9.86 4.38 -5.74
N ALA A 72 -8.87 3.65 -5.21
CA ALA A 72 -7.60 3.33 -5.87
C ALA A 72 -7.66 2.14 -6.87
N LEU A 73 -8.84 1.50 -7.05
CA LEU A 73 -9.13 0.51 -8.11
C LEU A 73 -9.82 1.13 -9.33
N GLU A 74 -10.35 2.36 -9.25
CA GLU A 74 -10.48 3.17 -10.47
C GLU A 74 -9.06 3.42 -10.98
N ASP A 75 -8.88 3.33 -12.29
CA ASP A 75 -7.59 3.21 -12.98
C ASP A 75 -6.42 3.86 -12.24
N PRO A 76 -5.25 3.19 -12.19
CA PRO A 76 -4.07 3.79 -11.58
C PRO A 76 -3.88 5.21 -12.12
N PRO A 77 -3.46 6.17 -11.27
CA PRO A 77 -3.45 7.59 -11.64
C PRO A 77 -2.80 7.78 -13.01
N LYS A 78 -3.34 8.70 -13.83
CA LYS A 78 -2.89 8.94 -15.22
C LYS A 78 -1.37 8.82 -15.31
N GLY A 79 -0.89 7.81 -16.04
CA GLY A 79 0.53 7.48 -16.16
C GLY A 79 0.93 6.14 -15.54
N ILE A 80 0.14 5.54 -14.66
CA ILE A 80 0.36 4.17 -14.17
C ILE A 80 -0.55 3.22 -14.96
N GLN A 81 0.02 2.15 -15.51
CA GLN A 81 -0.69 1.14 -16.30
C GLN A 81 -0.81 -0.13 -15.46
N ARG A 82 -2.03 -0.63 -15.27
CA ARG A 82 -2.30 -1.80 -14.43
C ARG A 82 -1.45 -3.01 -14.81
N LYS A 83 -1.36 -3.34 -16.10
CA LYS A 83 -0.56 -4.49 -16.58
C LYS A 83 0.92 -4.38 -16.22
N LEU A 84 1.49 -3.17 -16.28
CA LEU A 84 2.90 -2.96 -15.92
C LEU A 84 3.09 -2.98 -14.40
N LEU A 85 2.13 -2.45 -13.64
CA LEU A 85 2.14 -2.52 -12.17
C LEU A 85 2.15 -3.97 -11.68
N GLU A 86 1.32 -4.85 -12.26
CA GLU A 86 1.34 -6.28 -11.91
C GLU A 86 2.67 -6.97 -12.24
N LYS A 87 3.30 -6.61 -13.37
CA LYS A 87 4.65 -7.11 -13.71
C LYS A 87 5.68 -6.68 -12.67
N ILE A 88 5.61 -5.43 -12.21
CA ILE A 88 6.50 -4.91 -11.16
C ILE A 88 6.25 -5.62 -9.84
N ARG A 89 4.99 -5.81 -9.42
CA ARG A 89 4.64 -6.60 -8.23
C ARG A 89 5.22 -8.02 -8.31
N THR A 90 5.07 -8.68 -9.45
CA THR A 90 5.59 -10.04 -9.67
C THR A 90 7.11 -10.08 -9.61
N CYS A 91 7.78 -9.13 -10.27
CA CYS A 91 9.24 -8.98 -10.21
C CYS A 91 9.73 -8.81 -8.77
N MET A 92 9.07 -7.96 -7.99
CA MET A 92 9.43 -7.73 -6.59
C MET A 92 9.14 -8.95 -5.70
N ARG A 93 8.02 -9.67 -5.87
CA ARG A 93 7.71 -10.90 -5.10
C ARG A 93 8.73 -12.01 -5.35
N ASN A 94 9.25 -12.12 -6.57
CA ASN A 94 10.22 -13.14 -6.92
C ASN A 94 11.63 -12.85 -6.37
N ASN A 95 11.86 -11.65 -5.85
CA ASN A 95 13.13 -11.25 -5.25
C ASN A 95 12.98 -11.11 -3.73
N ARG A 96 13.80 -11.85 -2.97
CA ARG A 96 13.79 -11.77 -1.50
C ARG A 96 14.46 -10.51 -0.96
N GLU A 97 15.31 -9.89 -1.76
CA GLU A 97 16.08 -8.69 -1.40
C GLU A 97 15.41 -7.42 -1.90
N ALA A 98 15.75 -6.28 -1.29
CA ALA A 98 15.24 -4.99 -1.74
C ALA A 98 15.89 -4.59 -3.06
N LEU A 99 15.10 -4.12 -4.03
CA LEU A 99 15.56 -3.82 -5.37
C LEU A 99 15.64 -2.31 -5.62
N SER A 100 16.66 -1.87 -6.34
CA SER A 100 16.71 -0.50 -6.83
C SER A 100 15.76 -0.30 -8.02
N ALA A 101 15.37 0.94 -8.29
CA ALA A 101 14.62 1.26 -9.50
C ALA A 101 15.37 0.92 -10.80
N SER A 102 16.71 0.86 -10.78
CA SER A 102 17.49 0.40 -11.94
C SER A 102 17.31 -1.10 -12.14
N ALA A 103 17.47 -1.88 -11.08
CA ALA A 103 17.34 -3.34 -11.12
C ALA A 103 15.95 -3.78 -11.59
N VAL A 104 14.89 -3.13 -11.09
CA VAL A 104 13.51 -3.38 -11.54
C VAL A 104 13.35 -3.00 -13.02
N GLY A 105 13.91 -1.87 -13.44
CA GLY A 105 13.89 -1.44 -14.84
C GLY A 105 14.57 -2.44 -15.79
N GLU A 106 15.76 -2.91 -15.42
CA GLU A 106 16.53 -3.90 -16.15
C GLU A 106 15.81 -5.25 -16.24
N THR A 107 15.24 -5.71 -15.12
CA THR A 107 14.53 -7.01 -15.07
C THR A 107 13.26 -7.02 -15.93
N ILE A 108 12.55 -5.90 -16.01
CA ILE A 108 11.25 -5.80 -16.70
C ILE A 108 11.39 -5.26 -18.13
N GLY A 109 12.52 -4.62 -18.46
CA GLY A 109 12.75 -3.98 -19.75
C GLY A 109 12.10 -2.60 -19.88
N ILE A 110 12.12 -1.79 -18.81
CA ILE A 110 11.60 -0.42 -18.80
C ILE A 110 12.65 0.57 -18.30
N SER A 111 12.48 1.87 -18.59
CA SER A 111 13.41 2.88 -18.10
C SER A 111 13.41 2.97 -16.57
N ARG A 112 14.56 3.31 -15.98
CA ARG A 112 14.71 3.57 -14.54
C ARG A 112 13.68 4.58 -14.01
N SER A 113 13.40 5.65 -14.77
CA SER A 113 12.42 6.66 -14.38
C SER A 113 10.99 6.10 -14.36
N THR A 114 10.65 5.22 -15.31
CA THR A 114 9.37 4.53 -15.33
C THR A 114 9.26 3.58 -14.15
N ALA A 115 10.26 2.71 -13.93
CA ALA A 115 10.28 1.79 -12.79
C ALA A 115 10.14 2.54 -11.46
N ARG A 116 10.92 3.62 -11.27
CA ARG A 116 10.85 4.47 -10.08
C ARG A 116 9.43 4.97 -9.82
N ARG A 117 8.76 5.51 -10.84
CA ARG A 117 7.40 6.05 -10.69
C ARG A 117 6.41 5.02 -10.16
N TYR A 118 6.47 3.79 -10.65
CA TYR A 118 5.60 2.71 -10.18
C TYR A 118 5.98 2.25 -8.77
N LEU A 119 7.27 2.22 -8.45
CA LEU A 119 7.74 1.90 -7.10
C LEU A 119 7.33 2.96 -6.08
N GLU A 120 7.39 4.25 -6.43
CA GLU A 120 6.86 5.33 -5.57
C GLU A 120 5.34 5.21 -5.40
N TYR A 121 4.60 4.86 -6.46
CA TYR A 121 3.17 4.57 -6.33
C TYR A 121 2.89 3.44 -5.33
N LEU A 122 3.66 2.34 -5.37
CA LEU A 122 3.54 1.25 -4.39
C LEU A 122 3.90 1.67 -2.96
N LEU A 123 4.80 2.65 -2.78
CA LEU A 123 5.06 3.26 -1.47
C LEU A 123 3.86 4.10 -1.00
N GLU A 124 3.30 4.91 -1.90
CA GLU A 124 2.15 5.77 -1.61
C GLU A 124 0.90 4.97 -1.27
N THR A 125 0.69 3.80 -1.90
CA THR A 125 -0.42 2.88 -1.60
C THR A 125 -0.15 1.95 -0.41
N GLY A 126 1.02 2.03 0.23
CA GLY A 126 1.35 1.19 1.39
C GLY A 126 1.56 -0.29 1.05
N GLU A 127 1.91 -0.60 -0.20
CA GLU A 127 2.24 -1.96 -0.66
C GLU A 127 3.74 -2.27 -0.59
N ALA A 128 4.58 -1.23 -0.47
CA ALA A 128 6.02 -1.37 -0.41
C ALA A 128 6.63 -0.52 0.72
N THR A 129 7.85 -0.86 1.11
CA THR A 129 8.75 -0.07 1.94
C THR A 129 10.03 0.23 1.18
N PHE A 130 10.84 1.13 1.73
CA PHE A 130 12.16 1.45 1.17
C PHE A 130 13.22 1.55 2.24
N GLU A 131 14.46 1.31 1.81
CA GLU A 131 15.68 1.57 2.57
C GLU A 131 16.70 2.27 1.67
N TYR A 132 17.73 2.87 2.27
CA TYR A 132 18.84 3.44 1.52
C TYR A 132 20.04 2.52 1.61
N ASP A 133 20.59 2.16 0.46
CA ASP A 133 21.90 1.57 0.36
C ASP A 133 22.97 2.69 0.37
N ILE A 134 23.84 2.63 1.37
CA ILE A 134 24.92 3.58 1.65
C ILE A 134 26.29 2.86 1.53
N SER A 135 26.31 1.60 1.09
CA SER A 135 27.53 0.78 0.99
C SER A 135 28.49 1.25 -0.11
N SER A 136 28.00 1.98 -1.11
CA SER A 136 28.80 2.51 -2.21
C SER A 136 29.20 3.97 -1.97
N VAL A 137 30.47 4.30 -2.26
CA VAL A 137 30.98 5.68 -2.23
C VAL A 137 30.28 6.48 -3.33
N GLY A 138 29.25 7.26 -2.97
CA GLY A 138 28.43 7.98 -3.94
C GLY A 138 27.10 8.48 -3.37
N ARG A 139 26.13 8.71 -4.25
CA ARG A 139 24.77 9.11 -3.85
C ARG A 139 24.02 7.87 -3.32
N PRO A 140 23.39 7.94 -2.14
CA PRO A 140 22.60 6.83 -1.60
C PRO A 140 21.56 6.31 -2.59
N VAL A 141 21.46 4.99 -2.74
CA VAL A 141 20.52 4.34 -3.65
C VAL A 141 19.28 3.91 -2.87
N LYS A 142 18.09 4.34 -3.31
CA LYS A 142 16.82 3.91 -2.73
C LYS A 142 16.51 2.48 -3.21
N LEU A 143 16.41 1.55 -2.27
CA LEU A 143 15.99 0.17 -2.47
C LEU A 143 14.55 0.01 -2.00
N TYR A 144 13.76 -0.78 -2.74
CA TYR A 144 12.34 -0.97 -2.50
C TYR A 144 12.07 -2.45 -2.23
N ARG A 145 11.19 -2.75 -1.28
CA ARG A 145 10.75 -4.11 -0.94
C ARG A 145 9.23 -4.12 -0.76
N LEU A 146 8.56 -5.18 -1.22
CA LEU A 146 7.14 -5.36 -0.91
C LEU A 146 6.95 -5.68 0.58
N LEU A 147 5.84 -5.20 1.14
CA LEU A 147 5.41 -5.55 2.50
C LEU A 147 4.81 -6.96 2.58
#